data_AF-A0A8K0ELX8-F1
#
_entry.id   AF-A0A8K0ELX8-F1
#
_cell.length_a   1.000
_cell.length_b   1.000
_cell.length_c   1.000
_cell.angle_alpha   90.00
_cell.angle_beta   90.00
_cell.angle_gamma   90.00
#
_symmetry.space_group_name_H-M   'P 1'
#
loop_
_entity.id
_entity.type
_entity.pdbx_description
1 polymer ?
#
loop_
_entity_poly.entity_id
_entity_poly.type
_entity_poly.pdbx_seq_one_letter_code
_entity_poly.pdbx_strand_id
1 'polypeptide(L)'
;MKDHLSHDVLLLCTVCHQQTGYHDNRLRNEIVREFNAPLGSEDNAKFLEDPARRKARTAAKALLRDNNKIPAERKLELETQVKEYYNTEELTTAMLVEAASLETRIENENFVPHAEKVVRMLLERKNGLISFEKRWRQHFLDSMQPRFLPPLWSVDHNHGKLGRNGVVRQDNQAGGDQVEGLDKNDLQQVPP
;
A
#
# COMPACT_ATOMS: atom_id res chain seq x y z
N MET A 1 -15.25 3.31 -5.96
CA MET A 1 -14.25 2.23 -6.19
C MET A 1 -14.02 1.36 -4.96
N LYS A 2 -14.42 1.78 -3.74
CA LYS A 2 -14.55 0.86 -2.59
C LYS A 2 -15.90 0.14 -2.53
N ASP A 3 -16.76 0.36 -3.51
CA ASP A 3 -18.05 -0.29 -3.62
C ASP A 3 -17.83 -1.69 -4.19
N HIS A 4 -18.29 -2.71 -3.47
CA HIS A 4 -18.28 -4.09 -3.96
C HIS A 4 -19.26 -4.21 -5.13
N LEU A 5 -18.75 -4.05 -6.35
CA LEU A 5 -19.53 -4.28 -7.55
C LEU A 5 -19.71 -5.79 -7.71
N SER A 6 -20.96 -6.24 -7.89
CA SER A 6 -21.26 -7.65 -8.14
C SER A 6 -20.55 -8.20 -9.39
N HIS A 7 -20.13 -7.32 -10.31
CA HIS A 7 -19.33 -7.66 -11.48
C HIS A 7 -17.87 -8.03 -11.17
N ASP A 8 -17.33 -7.61 -10.02
CA ASP A 8 -15.94 -7.88 -9.63
C ASP A 8 -15.83 -8.95 -8.54
N VAL A 9 -16.94 -9.60 -8.19
CA VAL A 9 -17.00 -10.71 -7.23
C VAL A 9 -17.66 -11.92 -7.91
N LEU A 10 -16.86 -12.96 -8.19
CA LEU A 10 -17.34 -14.20 -8.81
C LEU A 10 -17.21 -15.38 -7.84
N LEU A 11 -18.23 -16.24 -7.83
CA LEU A 11 -18.18 -17.49 -7.08
C LEU A 11 -17.36 -18.52 -7.87
N LEU A 12 -16.32 -19.05 -7.24
CA LEU A 12 -15.43 -20.04 -7.82
C LEU A 12 -15.36 -21.26 -6.88
N CYS A 13 -15.29 -22.46 -7.46
CA CYS A 13 -14.91 -23.63 -6.68
C CYS A 13 -13.44 -23.54 -6.27
N THR A 14 -13.01 -24.38 -5.34
CA THR A 14 -11.63 -24.39 -4.83
C THR A 14 -10.59 -24.60 -5.93
N VAL A 15 -10.86 -25.48 -6.89
CA VAL A 15 -9.98 -25.76 -8.03
C VAL A 15 -9.86 -24.54 -8.94
N CYS A 16 -11.00 -23.96 -9.34
CA CYS A 16 -10.99 -22.75 -10.17
C CYS A 16 -10.30 -21.59 -9.46
N HIS A 17 -10.54 -21.40 -8.16
CA HIS A 17 -9.89 -20.35 -7.36
C HIS A 17 -8.35 -20.49 -7.34
N GLN A 18 -7.84 -21.71 -7.19
CA GLN A 18 -6.40 -21.97 -7.27
C GLN A 18 -5.83 -21.67 -8.67
N GLN A 19 -6.56 -22.05 -9.71
CA GLN A 19 -6.17 -21.78 -11.10
C GLN A 19 -6.15 -20.27 -11.40
N THR A 20 -7.16 -19.50 -10.99
CA THR A 20 -7.09 -18.02 -11.16
C THR A 20 -5.91 -17.48 -10.40
N GLY A 21 -5.69 -17.90 -9.16
CA GLY A 21 -4.53 -17.45 -8.38
C GLY A 21 -3.20 -17.67 -9.08
N TYR A 22 -3.04 -18.80 -9.77
CA TYR A 22 -1.86 -19.07 -10.61
C TYR A 22 -1.74 -18.10 -11.81
N HIS A 23 -2.82 -17.89 -12.56
CA HIS A 23 -2.83 -16.98 -13.71
C HIS A 23 -2.68 -15.51 -13.29
N ASP A 24 -3.39 -15.09 -12.25
CA ASP A 24 -3.36 -13.74 -11.67
C ASP A 24 -1.95 -13.40 -11.18
N ASN A 25 -1.22 -14.35 -10.62
CA ASN A 25 0.17 -14.13 -10.22
C ASN A 25 1.09 -13.82 -11.41
N ARG A 26 0.82 -14.39 -12.60
CA ARG A 26 1.57 -14.04 -13.81
C ARG A 26 1.28 -12.60 -14.23
N LEU A 27 0.02 -12.20 -14.26
CA LEU A 27 -0.36 -10.82 -14.58
C LEU A 27 0.17 -9.82 -13.54
N ARG A 28 0.13 -10.16 -12.25
CA ARG A 28 0.75 -9.37 -11.17
C ARG A 28 2.23 -9.14 -11.42
N ASN A 29 2.98 -10.17 -11.81
CA ASN A 29 4.40 -10.04 -12.11
C ASN A 29 4.67 -9.16 -13.34
N GLU A 30 3.79 -9.17 -14.34
CA GLU A 30 3.86 -8.21 -15.46
C GLU A 30 3.63 -6.78 -14.98
N ILE A 31 2.62 -6.56 -14.12
CA ILE A 31 2.32 -5.25 -13.53
C ILE A 31 3.48 -4.74 -12.67
N VAL A 32 4.15 -5.61 -11.90
CA VAL A 32 5.37 -5.25 -11.15
C VAL A 32 6.41 -4.61 -12.08
N ARG A 33 6.66 -5.24 -13.23
CA ARG A 33 7.65 -4.75 -14.21
C ARG A 33 7.19 -3.47 -14.90
N GLU A 34 5.92 -3.43 -15.33
CA GLU A 34 5.36 -2.28 -16.04
C GLU A 34 5.34 -1.01 -15.19
N PHE A 35 4.98 -1.13 -13.91
CA PHE A 35 4.85 0.02 -13.00
C PHE A 35 6.05 0.21 -12.08
N ASN A 36 7.11 -0.60 -12.25
CA ASN A 36 8.25 -0.68 -11.36
C ASN A 36 7.81 -0.79 -9.88
N ALA A 37 6.77 -1.57 -9.60
CA ALA A 37 6.10 -1.63 -8.30
C ALA A 37 6.35 -3.01 -7.67
N PRO A 38 7.38 -3.20 -6.85
CA PRO A 38 7.74 -4.52 -6.34
C PRO A 38 6.67 -5.13 -5.43
N LEU A 39 6.42 -6.44 -5.59
CA LEU A 39 5.58 -7.26 -4.73
C LEU A 39 6.47 -7.95 -3.69
N GLY A 40 6.50 -7.42 -2.47
CA GLY A 40 7.13 -8.08 -1.33
C GLY A 40 8.61 -8.42 -1.51
N SER A 41 9.40 -7.55 -2.16
CA SER A 41 10.86 -7.68 -2.18
C SER A 41 11.48 -7.19 -0.86
N GLU A 42 12.70 -7.63 -0.54
CA GLU A 42 13.48 -7.08 0.57
C GLU A 42 13.60 -5.55 0.46
N ASP A 43 13.78 -5.05 -0.77
CA ASP A 43 13.87 -3.61 -1.09
C ASP A 43 12.57 -2.82 -0.84
N ASN A 44 11.43 -3.49 -0.64
CA ASN A 44 10.14 -2.86 -0.33
C ASN A 44 9.44 -3.56 0.83
N ALA A 45 10.22 -3.95 1.84
CA ALA A 45 9.68 -4.45 3.09
C ALA A 45 9.09 -3.28 3.92
N LYS A 46 7.89 -3.49 4.46
CA LYS A 46 7.26 -2.52 5.39
C LYS A 46 8.10 -2.28 6.64
N PHE A 47 8.85 -3.30 7.05
CA PHE A 47 9.70 -3.24 8.22
C PHE A 47 11.12 -3.66 7.85
N LEU A 48 12.10 -2.96 8.42
CA LEU A 48 13.52 -3.25 8.28
C LEU A 48 14.11 -3.58 9.65
N GLU A 49 15.23 -4.29 9.65
CA GLU A 49 16.01 -4.51 10.86
C GLU A 49 17.02 -3.39 11.04
N ASP A 50 16.94 -2.66 12.16
CA ASP A 50 17.92 -1.65 12.55
C ASP A 50 19.23 -2.34 12.97
N PRO A 51 20.33 -2.20 12.19
CA PRO A 51 21.58 -2.89 12.49
C PRO A 51 22.21 -2.46 13.81
N ALA A 52 22.07 -1.18 14.18
CA ALA A 52 22.63 -0.63 15.40
C ALA A 52 21.88 -1.15 16.63
N ARG A 53 20.54 -1.13 16.59
CA ARG A 53 19.71 -1.72 17.67
C ARG A 53 19.95 -3.21 17.81
N ARG A 54 20.10 -3.93 16.70
CA ARG A 54 20.37 -5.37 16.73
C ARG A 54 21.73 -5.68 17.34
N LYS A 55 22.77 -4.93 16.96
CA LYS A 55 24.12 -5.03 17.51
C LYS A 55 24.08 -4.78 19.03
N ALA A 56 23.49 -3.67 19.47
CA ALA A 56 23.34 -3.33 20.88
C ALA A 56 22.55 -4.40 21.66
N ARG A 57 21.41 -4.85 21.12
CA ARG A 57 20.55 -5.86 21.76
C ARG A 57 21.24 -7.20 21.95
N THR A 58 21.92 -7.68 20.92
CA THR A 58 22.61 -8.98 20.98
C THR A 58 23.79 -8.92 21.94
N ALA A 59 24.54 -7.82 21.95
CA ALA A 59 25.61 -7.59 22.91
C ALA A 59 25.10 -7.52 24.35
N ALA A 60 24.06 -6.75 24.60
CA ALA A 60 23.49 -6.61 25.93
C ALA A 60 22.90 -7.92 26.48
N LYS A 61 22.20 -8.71 25.64
CA LYS A 61 21.72 -10.05 26.02
C LYS A 61 22.86 -11.00 26.39
N ALA A 62 23.97 -10.97 25.65
CA ALA A 62 25.14 -11.78 25.95
C ALA A 62 25.76 -11.38 27.29
N LEU A 63 25.96 -10.08 27.52
CA LEU A 63 26.49 -9.53 28.78
C LEU A 63 25.59 -9.83 29.98
N LEU A 64 24.27 -9.85 29.83
CA LEU A 64 23.34 -10.18 30.92
C LEU A 64 23.30 -11.67 31.24
N ARG A 65 23.33 -12.54 30.23
CA ARG A 65 23.12 -14.00 30.42
C ARG A 65 24.41 -14.74 30.76
N ASP A 66 25.50 -14.41 30.07
CA ASP A 66 26.72 -15.21 30.06
C ASP A 66 27.96 -14.44 30.53
N ASN A 67 27.79 -13.33 31.28
CA ASN A 67 28.86 -12.41 31.70
C ASN A 67 30.15 -13.10 32.17
N ASN A 68 30.01 -14.14 33.01
CA ASN A 68 31.13 -14.84 33.65
C ASN A 68 31.80 -15.89 32.74
N LYS A 69 31.20 -16.18 31.57
CA LYS A 69 31.70 -17.14 30.58
C LYS A 69 32.31 -16.47 29.35
N ILE A 70 32.15 -15.16 29.21
CA ILE A 70 32.65 -14.38 28.08
C ILE A 70 34.13 -14.03 28.34
N PRO A 71 35.07 -14.35 27.43
CA PRO A 71 36.45 -13.92 27.53
C PRO A 71 36.59 -12.40 27.65
N ALA A 72 37.58 -11.91 28.41
CA ALA A 72 37.72 -10.49 28.75
C ALA A 72 37.76 -9.56 27.52
N GLU A 73 38.49 -9.95 26.47
CA GLU A 73 38.57 -9.22 25.20
C GLU A 73 37.19 -9.09 24.53
N ARG A 74 36.48 -10.22 24.39
CA ARG A 74 35.14 -10.23 23.82
C ARG A 74 34.14 -9.43 24.66
N LYS A 75 34.27 -9.46 25.98
CA LYS A 75 33.43 -8.68 26.88
C LYS A 75 33.60 -7.19 26.64
N LEU A 76 34.85 -6.72 26.53
CA LEU A 76 35.15 -5.32 26.23
C LEU A 76 34.55 -4.90 24.87
N GLU A 77 34.66 -5.75 23.84
CA GLU A 77 34.02 -5.48 22.55
C GLU A 77 32.51 -5.29 22.71
N LEU A 78 31.81 -6.23 23.36
CA LEU A 78 30.35 -6.15 23.55
C LEU A 78 29.93 -4.91 24.35
N GLU A 79 30.69 -4.54 25.39
CA GLU A 79 30.45 -3.32 26.15
C GLU A 79 30.59 -2.08 25.25
N THR A 80 31.63 -2.03 24.41
CA THR A 80 31.82 -0.98 23.41
C THR A 80 30.64 -0.88 22.45
N GLN A 81 30.08 -2.01 21.98
CA GLN A 81 28.92 -1.97 21.08
C GLN A 81 27.68 -1.32 21.71
N VAL A 82 27.45 -1.54 23.01
CA VAL A 82 26.33 -0.93 23.73
C VAL A 82 26.61 0.54 24.03
N LYS A 83 27.86 0.88 24.40
CA LYS A 83 28.31 2.26 24.61
C LYS A 83 28.20 3.11 23.35
N GLU A 84 28.63 2.59 22.20
CA GLU A 84 28.48 3.21 20.89
C GLU A 84 27.02 3.53 20.58
N TYR A 85 26.11 2.58 20.85
CA TYR A 85 24.69 2.76 20.59
C TYR A 85 24.07 3.89 21.42
N TYR A 86 24.43 4.01 22.69
CA TYR A 86 23.95 5.07 23.58
C TYR A 86 24.80 6.34 23.56
N ASN A 87 25.89 6.37 22.78
CA ASN A 87 26.86 7.44 22.73
C ASN A 87 27.35 7.88 24.13
N THR A 88 27.77 6.92 24.96
CA THR A 88 28.23 7.13 26.34
C THR A 88 29.53 6.40 26.61
N GLU A 89 30.33 6.92 27.54
CA GLU A 89 31.56 6.26 28.02
C GLU A 89 31.27 5.28 29.18
N GLU A 90 30.21 5.54 29.94
CA GLU A 90 29.80 4.75 31.10
C GLU A 90 28.64 3.82 30.75
N LEU A 91 28.77 2.56 31.17
CA LEU A 91 27.77 1.52 30.95
C LEU A 91 27.16 1.10 32.28
N THR A 92 25.84 1.10 32.36
CA THR A 92 25.10 0.66 33.56
C THR A 92 24.30 -0.62 33.29
N THR A 93 23.99 -1.37 34.35
CA THR A 93 23.13 -2.55 34.24
C THR A 93 21.74 -2.20 33.71
N ALA A 94 21.20 -1.02 34.06
CA ALA A 94 19.91 -0.55 33.56
C ALA A 94 19.92 -0.40 32.02
N MET A 95 20.99 0.18 31.47
CA MET A 95 21.18 0.32 30.03
C MET A 95 21.31 -1.04 29.33
N LEU A 96 21.92 -2.04 29.97
CA LEU A 96 21.98 -3.40 29.41
C LEU A 96 20.60 -4.04 29.33
N VAL A 97 19.78 -3.88 30.37
CA VAL A 97 18.40 -4.39 30.38
C VAL A 97 17.55 -3.72 29.31
N GLU A 98 17.70 -2.40 29.16
CA GLU A 98 17.02 -1.62 28.12
C GLU A 98 17.50 -2.02 26.70
N ALA A 99 18.81 -2.10 26.48
CA ALA A 99 19.36 -2.54 25.19
C ALA A 99 18.87 -3.94 24.81
N ALA A 100 18.78 -4.86 25.78
CA ALA A 100 18.32 -6.22 25.57
C ALA A 100 16.84 -6.30 25.15
N SER A 101 16.04 -5.27 25.43
CA SER A 101 14.62 -5.19 25.06
C SER A 101 14.34 -4.32 23.83
N LEU A 102 15.37 -3.76 23.17
CA LEU A 102 15.19 -2.92 21.98
C LEU A 102 14.38 -3.63 20.88
N GLU A 103 13.38 -2.92 20.36
CA GLU A 103 12.71 -3.30 19.13
C GLU A 103 13.65 -3.02 17.96
N THR A 104 14.07 -4.09 17.29
CA THR A 104 14.99 -4.01 16.14
C THR A 104 14.25 -3.95 14.82
N ARG A 105 12.98 -4.36 14.80
CA ARG A 105 12.14 -4.30 13.61
C ARG A 105 11.45 -2.94 13.58
N ILE A 106 11.97 -2.04 12.76
CA ILE A 106 11.48 -0.67 12.63
C ILE A 106 10.67 -0.50 11.33
N GLU A 107 9.76 0.47 11.32
CA GLU A 107 9.03 0.81 10.09
C GLU A 107 9.97 1.43 9.06
N ASN A 108 9.80 1.04 7.80
CA ASN A 108 10.51 1.63 6.68
C ASN A 108 9.76 2.85 6.18
N GLU A 109 10.27 4.05 6.43
CA GLU A 109 9.66 5.31 5.99
C GLU A 109 9.57 5.43 4.46
N ASN A 110 10.42 4.71 3.73
CA ASN A 110 10.42 4.69 2.27
C ASN A 110 9.49 3.60 1.70
N PHE A 111 8.77 2.85 2.54
CA PHE A 111 7.87 1.81 2.09
C PHE A 111 6.69 2.41 1.34
N VAL A 112 6.51 1.98 0.09
CA VAL A 112 5.33 2.31 -0.71
C VAL A 112 4.62 1.01 -1.08
N PRO A 113 3.36 0.81 -0.64
CA PRO A 113 2.58 -0.36 -1.03
C PRO A 113 2.50 -0.51 -2.55
N HIS A 114 2.66 -1.73 -3.06
CA HIS A 114 2.55 -2.04 -4.49
C HIS A 114 1.29 -1.43 -5.11
N ALA A 115 0.13 -1.69 -4.50
CA ALA A 115 -1.16 -1.23 -5.02
C ALA A 115 -1.24 0.30 -5.07
N GLU A 116 -0.70 0.99 -4.06
CA GLU A 116 -0.67 2.45 -4.03
C GLU A 116 0.18 3.00 -5.17
N LYS A 117 1.38 2.44 -5.38
CA LYS A 117 2.26 2.85 -6.49
C LYS A 117 1.58 2.63 -7.84
N VAL A 118 0.95 1.48 -8.06
CA VAL A 118 0.21 1.19 -9.29
C VAL A 118 -0.93 2.19 -9.50
N VAL A 119 -1.77 2.42 -8.48
CA VAL A 119 -2.91 3.36 -8.57
C VAL A 119 -2.44 4.78 -8.87
N ARG A 120 -1.39 5.26 -8.20
CA ARG A 120 -0.81 6.59 -8.47
C ARG A 120 -0.42 6.75 -9.94
N MET A 121 0.34 5.79 -10.48
CA MET A 121 0.75 5.80 -11.88
C MET A 121 -0.45 5.66 -12.86
N LEU A 122 -1.51 4.94 -12.47
CA LEU A 122 -2.72 4.82 -13.29
C LEU A 122 -3.53 6.12 -13.33
N LEU A 123 -3.55 6.89 -12.24
CA LEU A 123 -4.24 8.18 -12.17
C LEU A 123 -3.60 9.23 -13.09
N GLU A 124 -2.31 9.11 -13.39
CA GLU A 124 -1.60 9.97 -14.34
C GLU A 124 -1.95 9.67 -15.81
N ARG A 125 -2.55 8.50 -16.10
CA ARG A 125 -2.92 8.07 -17.45
C ARG A 125 -4.38 8.37 -17.74
N LYS A 126 -4.68 8.85 -18.96
CA LYS A 126 -6.07 8.98 -19.43
C LYS A 126 -6.78 7.63 -19.38
N ASN A 127 -7.90 7.56 -18.67
CA ASN A 127 -8.67 6.33 -18.43
C ASN A 127 -7.84 5.20 -17.77
N GLY A 128 -6.73 5.49 -17.09
CA GLY A 128 -5.80 4.46 -16.61
C GLY A 128 -6.46 3.42 -15.72
N LEU A 129 -7.25 3.86 -14.73
CA LEU A 129 -8.00 2.96 -13.84
C LEU A 129 -9.03 2.10 -14.59
N ILE A 130 -9.77 2.70 -15.54
CA ILE A 130 -10.77 1.99 -16.35
C ILE A 130 -10.08 0.92 -17.21
N SER A 131 -8.99 1.28 -17.89
CA SER A 131 -8.23 0.35 -18.73
C SER A 131 -7.59 -0.77 -17.91
N PHE A 132 -7.16 -0.47 -16.69
CA PHE A 132 -6.59 -1.45 -15.77
C PHE A 132 -7.64 -2.46 -15.29
N GLU A 133 -8.83 -1.99 -14.92
CA GLU A 133 -9.98 -2.84 -14.56
C GLU A 133 -10.39 -3.75 -15.74
N LYS A 134 -10.50 -3.20 -16.96
CA LYS A 134 -10.76 -3.98 -18.17
C LYS A 134 -9.73 -5.07 -18.40
N ARG A 135 -8.43 -4.74 -18.22
CA ARG A 135 -7.34 -5.71 -18.38
C ARG A 135 -7.50 -6.89 -17.44
N TRP A 136 -7.86 -6.65 -16.17
CA TRP A 136 -8.11 -7.72 -15.20
C TRP A 136 -9.33 -8.58 -15.55
N ARG A 137 -10.44 -7.95 -15.93
CA ARG A 137 -11.65 -8.67 -16.37
C ARG A 137 -11.38 -9.51 -17.63
N GLN A 138 -10.68 -8.94 -18.61
CA GLN A 138 -10.31 -9.66 -19.83
C GLN A 138 -9.35 -10.82 -19.53
N HIS A 139 -8.35 -10.61 -18.65
CA HIS A 139 -7.44 -11.66 -18.22
C HIS A 139 -8.17 -12.86 -17.63
N PHE A 140 -9.20 -12.63 -16.80
CA PHE A 140 -10.03 -13.71 -16.27
C PHE A 140 -10.72 -14.51 -17.38
N LEU A 141 -11.33 -13.84 -18.37
CA LEU A 141 -11.95 -14.53 -19.51
C LEU A 141 -10.95 -15.37 -20.30
N ASP A 142 -9.80 -14.79 -20.62
CA ASP A 142 -8.78 -15.41 -21.47
C ASP A 142 -8.15 -16.62 -20.78
N SER A 143 -7.89 -16.51 -19.48
CA SER A 143 -7.20 -17.55 -18.71
C SER A 143 -8.13 -18.65 -18.19
N MET A 144 -9.33 -18.29 -17.75
CA MET A 144 -10.25 -19.24 -17.10
C MET A 144 -11.30 -19.83 -18.03
N GLN A 145 -11.59 -19.20 -19.17
CA GLN A 145 -12.63 -19.63 -20.13
C GLN A 145 -13.92 -20.12 -19.43
N PRO A 146 -14.53 -19.29 -18.58
CA PRO A 146 -15.59 -19.71 -17.67
C PRO A 146 -16.85 -20.13 -18.43
N ARG A 147 -17.43 -21.26 -18.03
CA ARG A 147 -18.65 -21.82 -18.68
C ARG A 147 -19.96 -21.21 -18.19
N PHE A 148 -19.96 -20.60 -17.01
CA PHE A 148 -21.18 -20.20 -16.28
C PHE A 148 -21.07 -18.78 -15.73
N LEU A 149 -20.70 -17.82 -16.58
CA LEU A 149 -20.72 -16.41 -16.17
C LEU A 149 -22.14 -15.88 -16.03
N PRO A 150 -22.40 -14.95 -15.11
CA PRO A 150 -23.69 -14.26 -15.03
C PRO A 150 -24.05 -13.60 -16.38
N PRO A 151 -25.31 -13.66 -16.85
CA PRO A 151 -25.70 -13.18 -18.18
C PRO A 151 -25.38 -11.71 -18.50
N LEU A 152 -25.28 -10.86 -17.47
CA LEU A 152 -24.98 -9.43 -17.62
C LEU A 152 -23.53 -9.08 -17.25
N TRP A 153 -22.69 -10.09 -17.04
CA TRP A 153 -21.27 -9.86 -16.77
C TRP A 153 -20.58 -9.37 -18.05
N SER A 154 -19.81 -8.29 -17.94
CA SER A 154 -19.13 -7.68 -19.08
C SER A 154 -17.85 -7.01 -18.63
N VAL A 155 -16.83 -7.09 -19.48
CA VAL A 155 -15.55 -6.38 -19.31
C VAL A 155 -15.78 -4.87 -19.18
N ASP A 156 -16.71 -4.32 -19.96
CA ASP A 156 -17.00 -2.87 -20.05
C ASP A 156 -18.03 -2.38 -19.02
N HIS A 157 -18.43 -3.22 -18.05
CA HIS A 157 -19.47 -2.85 -17.09
C HIS A 157 -19.10 -1.57 -16.32
N ASN A 158 -20.05 -0.62 -16.25
CA ASN A 158 -19.97 0.66 -15.53
C ASN A 158 -18.99 1.72 -16.08
N HIS A 159 -18.27 1.45 -17.18
CA HIS A 159 -17.24 2.39 -17.69
C HIS A 159 -17.82 3.64 -18.37
N GLY A 160 -19.06 3.57 -18.89
CA GLY A 160 -19.78 4.72 -19.45
C GLY A 160 -20.30 5.73 -18.41
N LYS A 161 -20.26 5.40 -17.11
CA LYS A 161 -20.61 6.32 -16.01
C LYS A 161 -19.36 7.03 -15.45
N LEU A 162 -18.21 6.34 -15.41
CA LEU A 162 -16.94 6.87 -14.92
C LEU A 162 -16.33 7.94 -15.85
N GLY A 163 -16.54 7.84 -17.16
CA GLY A 163 -16.07 8.85 -18.14
C GLY A 163 -16.72 10.24 -18.00
N ARG A 164 -17.84 10.37 -17.26
CA ARG A 164 -18.56 11.64 -17.04
C ARG A 164 -18.23 12.32 -15.70
N ASN A 165 -17.68 11.59 -14.73
CA ASN A 165 -17.41 12.10 -13.38
C ASN A 165 -15.92 12.37 -13.11
N GLY A 166 -15.07 12.28 -14.13
CA GLY A 166 -13.62 12.55 -14.04
C GLY A 166 -13.21 14.02 -14.04
N VAL A 167 -14.16 14.95 -13.89
CA VAL A 167 -13.83 16.36 -13.60
C VAL A 167 -13.71 16.50 -12.09
N VAL A 168 -12.46 16.54 -11.62
CA VAL A 168 -12.12 16.97 -10.27
C VAL A 168 -12.79 18.33 -10.03
N ARG A 169 -13.75 18.39 -9.09
CA ARG A 169 -14.21 19.66 -8.54
C ARG A 169 -13.03 20.28 -7.80
N GLN A 170 -12.38 21.27 -8.44
CA GLN A 170 -11.55 22.23 -7.73
C GLN A 170 -12.50 23.21 -7.03
N ASP A 171 -12.87 22.91 -5.79
CA ASP A 171 -13.48 23.91 -4.93
C ASP A 171 -12.34 24.57 -4.15
N ASN A 172 -11.76 25.64 -4.74
CA ASN A 172 -10.89 26.58 -4.02
C ASN A 172 -11.73 27.80 -3.60
N GLN A 173 -11.61 28.14 -2.33
CA GLN A 173 -12.31 29.20 -1.61
C GLN A 173 -11.96 30.61 -2.12
N ALA A 174 -12.94 31.53 -2.09
CA ALA A 174 -12.93 32.77 -1.30
C ALA A 174 -13.72 33.92 -1.95
N GLY A 175 -14.68 34.46 -1.20
CA GLY A 175 -14.81 35.89 -0.93
C GLY A 175 -15.34 36.85 -2.01
N GLY A 176 -16.48 37.46 -1.70
CA GLY A 176 -16.59 38.93 -1.74
C GLY A 176 -17.36 39.57 -2.89
N ASP A 177 -18.56 40.06 -2.55
CA ASP A 177 -19.26 41.26 -3.03
C ASP A 177 -19.09 41.75 -4.48
N GLN A 178 -20.22 41.87 -5.21
CA GLN A 178 -20.93 43.15 -5.41
C GLN A 178 -22.22 43.00 -6.26
N VAL A 179 -23.29 43.53 -5.66
CA VAL A 179 -24.53 44.20 -6.11
C VAL A 179 -24.93 44.42 -7.60
N GLU A 180 -26.25 44.68 -7.72
CA GLU A 180 -27.09 45.19 -8.84
C GLU A 180 -27.71 44.11 -9.75
N GLY A 181 -29.01 44.04 -10.06
CA GLY A 181 -30.16 44.93 -9.85
C GLY A 181 -31.08 44.89 -11.08
N LEU A 182 -32.38 44.60 -10.88
CA LEU A 182 -33.53 44.79 -11.81
C LEU A 182 -33.63 43.76 -12.97
N ASP A 183 -34.80 43.30 -13.43
CA ASP A 183 -36.13 43.92 -13.44
C ASP A 183 -37.29 42.90 -13.43
N LYS A 184 -38.47 43.40 -13.07
CA LYS A 184 -39.77 42.72 -12.94
C LYS A 184 -40.51 42.62 -14.29
N ASN A 185 -41.50 41.73 -14.29
CA ASN A 185 -42.68 41.63 -15.17
C ASN A 185 -42.46 41.04 -16.58
N ASP A 186 -43.13 39.91 -16.87
CA ASP A 186 -44.47 40.01 -17.44
C ASP A 186 -45.31 38.73 -17.33
N LEU A 187 -46.62 38.94 -17.31
CA LEU A 187 -47.71 37.98 -17.13
C LEU A 187 -47.87 37.03 -18.33
N GLN A 188 -48.40 35.81 -18.11
CA GLN A 188 -49.81 35.41 -18.43
C GLN A 188 -50.05 33.87 -18.46
N GLN A 189 -50.96 33.41 -17.58
CA GLN A 189 -52.14 32.54 -17.82
C GLN A 189 -52.02 31.14 -18.55
N VAL A 190 -51.98 30.02 -17.78
CA VAL A 190 -53.09 29.05 -17.43
C VAL A 190 -54.04 28.55 -18.56
N PRO A 191 -54.66 27.33 -18.56
CA PRO A 191 -54.26 25.88 -18.39
C PRO A 191 -54.99 25.01 -19.49
N PRO A 192 -55.40 23.72 -19.33
CA PRO A 192 -55.01 22.62 -18.44
C PRO A 192 -54.16 21.52 -19.10
#